data_AF-A0A4Q1A6X5-F1
#
_entry.id   AF-A0A4Q1A6X5-F1
#
_cell.length_a   1.000
_cell.length_b   1.000
_cell.length_c   1.000
_cell.angle_alpha   90.00
_cell.angle_beta   90.00
_cell.angle_gamma   90.00
#
_symmetry.space_group_name_H-M   'P 1'
#
loop_
_entity.id
_entity.type
_entity.pdbx_description
1 polymer ?
#
loop_
_entity_poly.entity_id
_entity_poly.type
_entity_poly.pdbx_seq_one_letter_code
_entity_poly.pdbx_strand_id
1 'polypeptide(L)'
;HLEDEEQFKTMRRRILAKMPTIAAMAYRNSIGTPLIYPDVNKYFTENFLYMLRAYPGGSMKYLGDGKNDEIKQVEVDALDAILTLHADHEQNASTTTVRNVGSTEAHPYVAIASGISALWGSAHGGANEKVMDQLRLIGDVK
;
A
#
# COMPACT_ATOMS: atom_id res chain seq x y z
N HIS A 1 26.58 1.72 -2.90
CA HIS A 1 26.37 2.26 -4.26
C HIS A 1 25.83 1.12 -5.13
N LEU A 2 24.75 1.34 -5.91
CA LEU A 2 24.29 0.34 -6.90
C LEU A 2 25.04 0.64 -8.20
N GLU A 3 26.12 -0.08 -8.44
CA GLU A 3 27.04 0.19 -9.56
C GLU A 3 26.57 -0.44 -10.88
N ASP A 4 25.67 -1.42 -10.79
CA ASP A 4 25.17 -2.19 -11.92
C ASP A 4 23.69 -1.91 -12.19
N GLU A 5 23.35 -1.74 -13.47
CA GLU A 5 21.98 -1.50 -13.94
C GLU A 5 21.05 -2.65 -13.55
N GLU A 6 21.53 -3.89 -13.54
CA GLU A 6 20.73 -5.05 -13.14
C GLU A 6 20.45 -5.05 -11.63
N GLN A 7 21.39 -4.60 -10.81
CA GLN A 7 21.14 -4.39 -9.38
C GLN A 7 20.07 -3.31 -9.15
N PHE A 8 20.11 -2.22 -9.91
CA PHE A 8 19.10 -1.17 -9.84
C PHE A 8 17.71 -1.67 -10.26
N LYS A 9 17.60 -2.37 -11.40
CA LYS A 9 16.34 -2.98 -11.86
C LYS A 9 15.80 -3.97 -10.85
N THR A 10 16.66 -4.78 -10.26
CA THR A 10 16.29 -5.76 -9.21
C THR A 10 15.76 -5.05 -7.98
N MET A 11 16.43 -3.98 -7.53
CA MET A 11 16.00 -3.21 -6.37
C MET A 11 14.64 -2.56 -6.59
N ARG A 12 14.44 -1.93 -7.76
CA ARG A 12 13.16 -1.34 -8.16
C ARG A 12 12.03 -2.37 -8.13
N ARG A 13 12.24 -3.54 -8.73
CA ARG A 13 11.25 -4.64 -8.72
C ARG A 13 10.95 -5.12 -7.30
N ARG A 14 11.97 -5.24 -6.44
CA ARG A 14 11.79 -5.65 -5.04
C ARG A 14 10.96 -4.64 -4.24
N ILE A 15 11.23 -3.35 -4.39
CA ILE A 15 10.45 -2.30 -3.72
C ILE A 15 8.99 -2.40 -4.18
N LEU A 16 8.72 -2.33 -5.49
CA LEU A 16 7.35 -2.39 -6.02
C LEU A 16 6.60 -3.66 -5.60
N ALA A 17 7.24 -4.82 -5.68
CA ALA A 17 6.59 -6.10 -5.36
C ALA A 17 6.34 -6.29 -3.86
N LYS A 18 7.22 -5.76 -2.99
CA LYS A 18 7.14 -5.99 -1.54
C LYS A 18 6.32 -4.94 -0.80
N MET A 19 6.15 -3.74 -1.35
CA MET A 19 5.39 -2.66 -0.70
C MET A 19 3.96 -3.08 -0.31
N PRO A 20 3.14 -3.68 -1.19
CA PRO A 20 1.79 -4.12 -0.81
C PRO A 20 1.80 -5.21 0.27
N THR A 21 2.76 -6.14 0.21
CA THR A 21 2.89 -7.19 1.24
C THR A 21 3.23 -6.59 2.60
N ILE A 22 4.18 -5.66 2.68
CA ILE A 22 4.54 -4.97 3.93
C ILE A 22 3.32 -4.20 4.47
N ALA A 23 2.60 -3.48 3.62
CA ALA A 23 1.41 -2.73 4.00
C ALA A 23 0.30 -3.64 4.55
N ALA A 24 0.02 -4.76 3.88
CA ALA A 24 -0.97 -5.73 4.35
C ALA A 24 -0.57 -6.38 5.66
N MET A 25 0.71 -6.72 5.82
CA MET A 25 1.25 -7.26 7.08
C MET A 25 1.12 -6.26 8.23
N ALA A 26 1.44 -4.99 8.00
CA ALA A 26 1.29 -3.93 9.00
C ALA A 26 -0.18 -3.75 9.44
N TYR A 27 -1.10 -3.69 8.47
CA TYR A 27 -2.54 -3.63 8.77
C TYR A 27 -2.99 -4.83 9.60
N ARG A 28 -2.67 -6.04 9.18
CA ARG A 28 -3.07 -7.27 9.88
C ARG A 28 -2.50 -7.35 11.29
N ASN A 29 -1.25 -6.95 11.47
CA ASN A 29 -0.62 -6.87 12.77
C ASN A 29 -1.35 -5.87 13.68
N SER A 30 -1.79 -4.72 13.16
CA SER A 30 -2.52 -3.71 13.93
C SER A 30 -3.87 -4.19 14.47
N ILE A 31 -4.53 -5.13 13.78
CA ILE A 31 -5.81 -5.73 14.20
C ILE A 31 -5.66 -7.13 14.82
N GLY A 32 -4.43 -7.59 15.09
CA GLY A 32 -4.15 -8.87 15.73
C GLY A 32 -4.50 -10.11 14.88
N THR A 33 -4.54 -9.99 13.56
CA THR A 33 -4.88 -11.11 12.65
C THR A 33 -3.63 -11.77 12.05
N PRO A 34 -3.67 -13.08 11.74
CA PRO A 34 -2.53 -13.79 11.14
C PRO A 34 -2.15 -13.25 9.77
N LEU A 35 -0.86 -13.29 9.41
CA LEU A 35 -0.38 -12.83 8.11
C LEU A 35 -0.85 -13.73 6.96
N ILE A 36 -1.03 -13.14 5.78
CA ILE A 36 -1.36 -13.85 4.53
C ILE A 36 -0.23 -13.62 3.54
N TYR A 37 0.27 -14.71 2.97
CA TYR A 37 1.28 -14.65 1.92
C TYR A 37 0.63 -14.22 0.59
N PRO A 38 1.38 -13.51 -0.27
CA PRO A 38 0.90 -13.18 -1.61
C PRO A 38 0.63 -14.46 -2.43
N ASP A 39 -0.42 -14.43 -3.24
CA ASP A 39 -0.72 -15.45 -4.23
C ASP A 39 -0.21 -15.01 -5.60
N VAL A 40 0.67 -15.81 -6.22
CA VAL A 40 1.29 -15.52 -7.51
C VAL A 40 0.32 -15.64 -8.69
N ASN A 41 -0.85 -16.25 -8.48
CA ASN A 41 -1.88 -16.39 -9.52
C ASN A 41 -2.83 -15.19 -9.55
N LYS A 42 -2.72 -14.25 -8.61
CA LYS A 42 -3.59 -13.07 -8.50
C LYS A 42 -2.96 -11.84 -9.14
N TYR A 43 -3.80 -10.99 -9.72
CA TYR A 43 -3.35 -9.69 -10.24
C TYR A 43 -2.87 -8.78 -9.09
N PHE A 44 -2.03 -7.78 -9.37
CA PHE A 44 -1.38 -6.93 -8.35
C PHE A 44 -2.35 -6.41 -7.28
N THR A 45 -3.41 -5.73 -7.71
CA THR A 45 -4.40 -5.10 -6.83
C THR A 45 -5.31 -6.12 -6.14
N GLU A 46 -5.71 -7.17 -6.86
CA GLU A 46 -6.48 -8.29 -6.30
C GLU A 46 -5.68 -9.02 -5.21
N ASN A 47 -4.38 -9.26 -5.44
CA ASN A 47 -3.48 -9.90 -4.49
C ASN A 47 -3.31 -9.07 -3.22
N PHE A 48 -3.28 -7.74 -3.34
CA PHE A 48 -3.26 -6.87 -2.17
C PHE A 48 -4.55 -6.96 -1.35
N LEU A 49 -5.72 -6.92 -1.99
CA LEU A 49 -7.01 -7.14 -1.32
C LEU A 49 -7.11 -8.53 -0.67
N TYR A 50 -6.60 -9.56 -1.35
CA TYR A 50 -6.50 -10.91 -0.83
C TYR A 50 -5.64 -10.98 0.42
N MET A 51 -4.44 -10.40 0.41
CA MET A 51 -3.58 -10.32 1.59
C MET A 51 -4.22 -9.56 2.75
N LEU A 52 -5.11 -8.60 2.48
CA LEU A 52 -5.85 -7.88 3.52
C LEU A 52 -6.99 -8.70 4.13
N ARG A 53 -7.69 -9.52 3.36
CA ARG A 53 -8.99 -10.11 3.78
C ARG A 53 -9.01 -11.63 3.98
N ALA A 54 -8.11 -12.38 3.36
CA ALA A 54 -8.13 -13.84 3.43
C ALA A 54 -7.81 -14.40 4.83
N TYR A 55 -8.26 -15.62 5.11
CA TYR A 55 -7.93 -16.35 6.32
C TYR A 55 -6.73 -17.28 6.09
N PRO A 56 -6.05 -17.73 7.16
CA PRO A 56 -4.99 -18.73 7.04
C PRO A 56 -5.42 -19.92 6.19
N GLY A 57 -4.56 -20.33 5.25
CA GLY A 57 -4.90 -21.35 4.24
C GLY A 57 -5.49 -20.78 2.95
N GLY A 58 -5.62 -19.47 2.82
CA GLY A 58 -6.05 -18.79 1.60
C GLY A 58 -7.55 -18.85 1.34
N SER A 59 -8.33 -19.25 2.35
CA SER A 59 -9.78 -19.23 2.29
C SER A 59 -10.31 -17.81 2.52
N MET A 60 -11.37 -17.46 1.80
CA MET A 60 -12.12 -16.25 2.11
C MET A 60 -13.15 -16.51 3.22
N LYS A 61 -13.66 -15.45 3.84
CA LYS A 61 -14.61 -15.57 4.96
C LYS A 61 -15.85 -16.36 4.54
N TYR A 62 -16.24 -17.38 5.30
CA TYR A 62 -17.50 -18.09 5.06
C TYR A 62 -18.69 -17.20 5.40
N LEU A 63 -19.63 -17.04 4.47
CA LEU A 63 -20.82 -16.19 4.62
C LEU A 63 -22.08 -16.97 5.01
N GLY A 64 -22.04 -18.31 5.02
CA GLY A 64 -23.24 -19.15 5.12
C GLY A 64 -23.68 -19.70 3.76
N ASP A 65 -24.62 -20.65 3.76
CA ASP A 65 -25.25 -21.22 2.56
C ASP A 65 -24.28 -21.74 1.48
N GLY A 66 -23.11 -22.26 1.88
CA GLY A 66 -22.09 -22.74 0.96
C GLY A 66 -21.32 -21.64 0.22
N LYS A 67 -21.47 -20.37 0.63
CA LYS A 67 -20.82 -19.22 -0.02
C LYS A 67 -19.66 -18.70 0.84
N ASN A 68 -18.59 -18.33 0.15
CA ASN A 68 -17.51 -17.55 0.73
C ASN A 68 -17.61 -16.11 0.25
N ASP A 69 -16.98 -15.21 0.99
CA ASP A 69 -16.73 -13.85 0.57
C ASP A 69 -15.83 -13.87 -0.67
N GLU A 70 -16.00 -12.90 -1.55
CA GLU A 70 -15.31 -12.86 -2.84
C GLU A 70 -14.81 -11.45 -3.09
N ILE A 71 -13.60 -11.34 -3.62
CA ILE A 71 -13.04 -10.07 -4.06
C ILE A 71 -13.72 -9.73 -5.38
N LYS A 72 -14.60 -8.72 -5.37
CA LYS A 72 -15.37 -8.35 -6.56
C LYS A 72 -14.51 -7.52 -7.52
N GLN A 73 -14.75 -7.67 -8.82
CA GLN A 73 -14.04 -6.88 -9.83
C GLN A 73 -14.13 -5.37 -9.58
N VAL A 74 -15.31 -4.88 -9.16
CA VAL A 74 -15.50 -3.45 -8.83
C VAL A 74 -14.57 -2.97 -7.71
N GLU A 75 -14.21 -3.82 -6.75
CA GLU A 75 -13.29 -3.46 -5.67
C GLU A 75 -11.84 -3.43 -6.16
N VAL A 76 -11.48 -4.36 -7.05
CA VAL A 76 -10.18 -4.38 -7.71
C VAL A 76 -10.01 -3.11 -8.53
N ASP A 77 -10.98 -2.79 -9.40
CA ASP A 77 -10.94 -1.62 -10.28
C ASP A 77 -10.89 -0.32 -9.49
N ALA A 78 -11.69 -0.20 -8.41
CA ALA A 78 -11.69 0.98 -7.57
C ALA A 78 -10.33 1.20 -6.88
N LEU A 79 -9.74 0.14 -6.32
CA LEU A 79 -8.44 0.26 -5.68
C LEU A 79 -7.31 0.49 -6.68
N ASP A 80 -7.40 -0.10 -7.87
CA ASP A 80 -6.42 0.09 -8.94
C ASP A 80 -6.42 1.54 -9.44
N ALA A 81 -7.60 2.13 -9.57
CA ALA A 81 -7.76 3.56 -9.85
C ALA A 81 -7.15 4.43 -8.75
N ILE A 82 -7.39 4.12 -7.47
CA ILE A 82 -6.77 4.85 -6.35
C ILE A 82 -5.25 4.78 -6.42
N LEU A 83 -4.68 3.59 -6.61
CA LEU A 83 -3.23 3.40 -6.70
C LEU A 83 -2.64 4.14 -7.91
N THR A 84 -3.32 4.10 -9.05
CA THR A 84 -2.90 4.80 -10.27
C THR A 84 -2.92 6.32 -10.08
N LEU A 85 -3.98 6.87 -9.47
CA LEU A 85 -4.11 8.30 -9.22
C LEU A 85 -3.08 8.83 -8.20
N HIS A 86 -2.58 7.97 -7.32
CA HIS A 86 -1.55 8.31 -6.33
C HIS A 86 -0.14 7.87 -6.74
N ALA A 87 0.04 7.38 -7.97
CA ALA A 87 1.30 6.78 -8.40
C ALA A 87 2.47 7.79 -8.39
N ASP A 88 2.21 9.04 -8.76
CA ASP A 88 3.17 10.14 -8.67
C ASP A 88 2.46 11.48 -8.51
N HIS A 89 3.15 12.45 -7.90
CA HIS A 89 2.65 13.81 -7.77
C HIS A 89 3.82 14.81 -7.83
N GLU A 90 4.70 14.60 -8.81
CA GLU A 90 5.83 15.46 -9.15
C GLU A 90 6.72 15.82 -7.94
N GLN A 91 7.07 17.10 -7.74
CA GLN A 91 8.00 17.57 -6.71
C GLN A 91 7.29 17.92 -5.39
N ASN A 92 6.49 16.99 -4.87
CA ASN A 92 5.92 17.11 -3.52
C ASN A 92 7.00 16.86 -2.44
N ALA A 93 6.66 17.18 -1.18
CA ALA A 93 7.59 17.09 -0.04
C ALA A 93 8.26 15.72 0.08
N SER A 94 7.50 14.62 -0.01
CA SER A 94 8.06 13.27 0.06
C SER A 94 8.98 12.94 -1.12
N THR A 95 8.64 13.32 -2.35
CA THR A 95 9.51 13.14 -3.51
C THR A 95 10.82 13.92 -3.34
N THR A 96 10.76 15.18 -2.89
CA THR A 96 11.94 15.98 -2.62
C THR A 96 12.81 15.36 -1.53
N THR A 97 12.22 14.82 -0.45
CA THR A 97 12.97 14.10 0.60
C THR A 97 13.70 12.89 0.02
N VAL A 98 13.03 12.05 -0.78
CA VAL A 98 13.65 10.87 -1.42
C VAL A 98 14.84 11.29 -2.29
N ARG A 99 14.69 12.36 -3.09
CA ARG A 99 15.77 12.88 -3.95
C ARG A 99 16.95 13.39 -3.13
N ASN A 100 16.67 14.13 -2.06
CA ASN A 100 17.70 14.72 -1.22
C ASN A 100 18.49 13.64 -0.48
N VAL A 101 17.82 12.68 0.15
CA VAL A 101 18.46 11.51 0.79
C VAL A 101 19.18 10.63 -0.24
N GLY A 102 18.59 10.44 -1.42
CA GLY A 102 19.22 9.69 -2.51
C GLY A 102 20.52 10.34 -3.02
N SER A 103 20.61 11.68 -3.03
CA SER A 103 21.81 12.41 -3.47
C SER A 103 23.03 12.23 -2.56
N THR A 104 22.83 11.77 -1.31
CA THR A 104 23.92 11.39 -0.41
C THR A 104 24.40 9.96 -0.65
N GLU A 105 23.97 9.34 -1.75
CA GLU A 105 24.20 7.93 -2.09
C GLU A 105 23.65 6.93 -1.07
N ALA A 106 22.61 7.32 -0.32
CA ALA A 106 21.92 6.42 0.59
C ALA A 106 21.30 5.23 -0.16
N HIS A 107 21.24 4.07 0.52
CA HIS A 107 20.63 2.87 -0.04
C HIS A 107 19.15 3.14 -0.41
N PRO A 108 18.60 2.65 -1.56
CA PRO A 108 17.24 2.99 -1.99
C PRO A 108 16.14 2.69 -0.96
N TYR A 109 16.25 1.61 -0.19
CA TYR A 109 15.33 1.37 0.92
C TYR A 109 15.32 2.49 1.97
N VAL A 110 16.47 3.08 2.28
CA VAL A 110 16.58 4.22 3.20
C VAL A 110 15.93 5.46 2.58
N ALA A 111 16.19 5.72 1.30
CA ALA A 111 15.57 6.82 0.58
C ALA A 111 14.03 6.68 0.55
N ILE A 112 13.49 5.52 0.19
CA ILE A 112 12.04 5.26 0.21
C ILE A 112 11.46 5.36 1.62
N ALA A 113 12.13 4.81 2.63
CA ALA A 113 11.69 4.93 4.02
C ALA A 113 11.61 6.41 4.46
N SER A 114 12.57 7.24 4.06
CA SER A 114 12.52 8.69 4.34
C SER A 114 11.35 9.39 3.65
N GLY A 115 11.02 8.98 2.41
CA GLY A 115 9.85 9.46 1.68
C GLY A 115 8.53 9.09 2.37
N ILE A 116 8.41 7.85 2.86
CA ILE A 116 7.24 7.38 3.62
C ILE A 116 7.10 8.20 4.91
N SER A 117 8.19 8.44 5.64
CA SER A 117 8.17 9.28 6.84
C SER A 117 7.74 10.71 6.56
N ALA A 118 8.21 11.31 5.45
CA ALA A 118 7.79 12.64 5.02
C ALA A 118 6.30 12.66 4.59
N LEU A 119 5.82 11.60 3.94
CA LEU A 119 4.42 11.43 3.58
C LEU A 119 3.51 11.35 4.80
N TRP A 120 3.93 10.68 5.87
CA TRP A 120 3.11 10.52 7.08
C TRP A 120 2.87 11.84 7.84
N GLY A 121 3.61 12.90 7.55
CA GLY A 121 3.39 14.22 8.17
C GLY A 121 1.93 14.67 8.06
N SER A 122 1.39 15.23 9.15
CA SER A 122 -0.03 15.61 9.26
C SER A 122 -0.52 16.67 8.25
N ALA A 123 0.41 17.35 7.58
CA ALA A 123 0.16 18.35 6.54
C ALA A 123 0.34 17.80 5.11
N HIS A 124 0.70 16.52 4.96
CA HIS A 124 0.91 15.86 3.67
C HIS A 124 -0.06 14.68 3.53
N GLY A 125 0.38 13.44 3.75
CA GLY A 125 -0.46 12.24 3.60
C GLY A 125 -1.54 12.09 4.67
N GLY A 126 -1.37 12.71 5.85
CA GLY A 126 -2.39 12.73 6.90
C GLY A 126 -3.63 13.58 6.59
N ALA A 127 -3.63 14.34 5.49
CA ALA A 127 -4.76 15.18 5.11
C ALA A 127 -6.01 14.36 4.78
N ASN A 128 -5.86 13.20 4.12
CA ASN A 128 -7.00 12.34 3.75
C ASN A 128 -7.74 11.80 4.99
N GLU A 129 -6.99 11.44 6.04
CA GLU A 129 -7.58 11.00 7.32
C GLU A 129 -8.37 12.14 7.99
N LYS A 130 -7.81 13.35 8.01
CA LYS A 130 -8.50 14.53 8.55
C LYS A 130 -9.78 14.88 7.79
N VAL A 131 -9.81 14.71 6.47
CA VAL A 131 -11.03 14.91 5.67
C VAL A 131 -12.08 13.87 6.05
N MET A 132 -11.71 12.60 6.21
CA MET A 132 -12.64 11.56 6.65
C MET A 132 -13.17 11.82 8.06
N ASP A 133 -12.35 12.31 8.97
CA ASP A 133 -12.77 12.69 10.33
C ASP A 133 -13.74 13.88 10.30
N GLN A 134 -13.48 14.88 9.45
CA GLN A 134 -14.40 16.01 9.25
C GLN A 134 -15.74 15.55 8.67
N LEU A 135 -15.73 14.67 7.65
CA LEU A 135 -16.96 14.13 7.07
C LEU A 135 -17.77 13.33 8.10
N ARG A 136 -17.11 12.51 8.93
CA ARG A 136 -17.76 11.78 10.02
C ARG A 136 -18.33 12.70 11.10
N LEU A 137 -17.66 13.83 11.38
CA LEU A 137 -18.10 14.82 12.38
C LEU A 137 -19.34 15.58 11.92
N ILE A 138 -19.39 15.99 10.65
CA ILE A 138 -20.53 16.72 10.07
C ILE A 138 -21.77 15.82 10.01
N GLY A 139 -21.58 14.52 9.77
CA GLY A 139 -22.67 13.55 9.70
C GLY A 139 -23.50 13.70 8.42
N ASP A 140 -24.80 13.40 8.51
CA ASP A 140 -25.72 13.49 7.39
C ASP A 140 -26.52 14.79 7.41
N VAL A 141 -26.88 15.32 6.24
CA VAL A 141 -27.85 16.43 6.16
C VAL A 141 -29.21 15.84 6.55
N LYS A 142 -29.68 16.16 7.75
CA LYS A 142 -31.05 15.85 8.16
C LYS A 142 -32.08 16.56 7.28
#